data_AF-A0A080M4Z9-F1
#
_entry.id   AF-A0A080M4Z9-F1
#
_cell.length_a   1.000
_cell.length_b   1.000
_cell.length_c   1.000
_cell.angle_alpha   90.00
_cell.angle_beta   90.00
_cell.angle_gamma   90.00
#
_symmetry.space_group_name_H-M   'P 1'
#
loop_
_entity.id
_entity.type
_entity.pdbx_description
1 polymer ?
#
loop_
_entity_poly.entity_id
_entity_poly.type
_entity_poly.pdbx_seq_one_letter_code
_entity_poly.pdbx_strand_id
1 'polypeptide(L)'
;MSRKHRPALSRPAPAGTPVSPEAHARQVLDAGRYREAIELYKNLLKQERRSEWLDGLAASYAGRAKELASKSMLQEALVIWRNRSTLCGKSLVEGPYLDWLLRTGAHDAALRLLTPTGDAVATVAPTWKPVWRRWR
;
A
#
# COMPACT_ATOMS: atom_id res chain seq x y z
N MET A 1 6.77 57.74 -35.06
CA MET A 1 7.75 56.91 -34.34
C MET A 1 7.52 57.05 -32.84
N SER A 2 6.78 56.14 -32.20
CA SER A 2 6.82 56.03 -30.72
C SER A 2 6.28 54.66 -30.29
N ARG A 3 7.19 53.77 -29.91
CA ARG A 3 6.91 52.40 -29.44
C ARG A 3 6.37 52.49 -28.02
N LYS A 4 5.10 52.13 -27.80
CA LYS A 4 4.57 51.92 -26.45
C LYS A 4 4.83 50.48 -26.02
N HIS A 5 5.74 50.35 -25.06
CA HIS A 5 6.19 49.11 -24.43
C HIS A 5 5.02 48.40 -23.73
N ARG A 6 4.78 47.13 -24.08
CA ARG A 6 3.92 46.21 -23.32
C ARG A 6 4.76 45.62 -22.18
N PRO A 7 4.35 45.69 -20.90
CA PRO A 7 5.00 44.89 -19.88
C PRO A 7 4.48 43.45 -19.99
N ALA A 8 5.37 42.52 -20.29
CA ALA A 8 5.09 41.09 -20.15
C ALA A 8 5.04 40.79 -18.65
N LEU A 9 3.87 40.41 -18.14
CA LEU A 9 3.74 39.83 -16.81
C LEU A 9 4.51 38.51 -16.82
N SER A 10 5.70 38.53 -16.22
CA SER A 10 6.46 37.34 -15.87
C SER A 10 5.61 36.49 -14.94
N ARG A 11 4.90 35.51 -15.50
CA ARG A 11 4.21 34.50 -14.74
C ARG A 11 5.29 33.61 -14.10
N PRO A 12 5.36 33.46 -12.77
CA PRO A 12 6.29 32.53 -12.16
C PRO A 12 5.87 31.12 -12.63
N ALA A 13 6.79 30.45 -13.34
CA ALA A 13 6.63 29.04 -13.62
C ALA A 13 6.65 28.30 -12.27
N PRO A 14 5.63 27.49 -11.93
CA PRO A 14 5.79 26.59 -10.79
C PRO A 14 6.94 25.65 -11.14
N ALA A 15 7.97 25.67 -10.31
CA ALA A 15 9.08 24.73 -10.35
C ALA A 15 8.52 23.33 -10.10
N GLY A 16 8.04 22.70 -11.17
CA GLY A 16 7.79 21.27 -11.20
C GLY A 16 9.15 20.58 -11.28
N THR A 17 9.85 20.49 -10.16
CA THR A 17 10.88 19.45 -10.03
C THR A 17 10.22 18.14 -10.40
N PRO A 18 10.75 17.36 -11.36
CA PRO A 18 10.21 16.05 -11.65
C PRO A 18 10.34 15.23 -10.37
N VAL A 19 9.25 15.12 -9.62
CA VAL A 19 9.22 14.32 -8.40
C VAL A 19 9.44 12.89 -8.84
N SER A 20 10.54 12.29 -8.39
CA SER A 20 10.85 10.89 -8.67
C SER A 20 9.61 10.04 -8.37
N PRO A 21 9.26 9.02 -9.18
CA PRO A 21 8.02 8.27 -9.00
C PRO A 21 7.91 7.64 -7.60
N GLU A 22 9.02 7.34 -6.94
CA GLU A 22 9.09 6.89 -5.54
C GLU A 22 8.71 8.00 -4.55
N ALA A 23 9.22 9.21 -4.76
CA ALA A 23 8.89 10.36 -3.94
C ALA A 23 7.42 10.75 -4.09
N HIS A 24 6.85 10.60 -5.29
CA HIS A 24 5.42 10.79 -5.52
C HIS A 24 4.58 9.72 -4.80
N ALA A 25 4.96 8.44 -4.92
CA ALA A 25 4.30 7.34 -4.21
C ALA A 25 4.29 7.56 -2.69
N ARG A 26 5.41 8.04 -2.15
CA ARG A 26 5.54 8.37 -0.72
C ARG A 26 4.65 9.54 -0.32
N GLN A 27 4.63 10.63 -1.09
CA GLN A 27 3.73 11.77 -0.81
C GLN A 27 2.25 11.37 -0.82
N VAL A 28 1.84 10.51 -1.76
CA VAL A 28 0.46 10.01 -1.85
C VAL A 28 0.13 9.11 -0.64
N LEU A 29 1.08 8.29 -0.20
CA LEU A 29 0.95 7.49 1.02
C LEU A 29 0.80 8.38 2.26
N ASP A 30 1.67 9.38 2.42
CA ASP A 30 1.65 10.32 3.55
C ASP A 30 0.37 11.16 3.58
N ALA A 31 -0.20 11.45 2.41
CA ALA A 31 -1.50 12.12 2.27
C ALA A 31 -2.70 11.20 2.57
N GLY A 32 -2.49 9.94 2.95
CA GLY A 32 -3.55 8.98 3.25
C GLY A 32 -4.32 8.48 2.01
N ARG A 33 -3.84 8.76 0.79
CA ARG A 33 -4.46 8.32 -0.47
C ARG A 33 -4.04 6.88 -0.79
N TYR A 34 -4.37 5.95 0.11
CA TYR A 34 -3.80 4.60 0.10
C TYR A 34 -4.07 3.80 -1.18
N ARG A 35 -5.26 3.93 -1.80
CA ARG A 35 -5.59 3.23 -3.05
C ARG A 35 -4.63 3.60 -4.18
N GLU A 36 -4.30 4.87 -4.28
CA GLU A 36 -3.40 5.38 -5.30
C GLU A 36 -1.95 5.04 -4.98
N ALA A 37 -1.56 5.16 -3.70
CA ALA A 37 -0.24 4.72 -3.25
C ALA A 37 0.00 3.23 -3.57
N ILE A 38 -1.00 2.36 -3.37
CA ILE A 38 -0.95 0.94 -3.76
C ILE A 38 -0.62 0.80 -5.26
N GLU A 39 -1.31 1.53 -6.14
CA GLU A 39 -1.07 1.43 -7.58
C GLU A 39 0.29 1.99 -8.00
N LEU A 40 0.74 3.09 -7.38
CA LEU A 40 2.06 3.66 -7.61
C LEU A 40 3.18 2.69 -7.19
N TYR A 41 3.10 2.12 -5.99
CA TYR A 41 4.09 1.14 -5.52
C TYR A 41 4.06 -0.15 -6.33
N LYS A 42 2.90 -0.63 -6.78
CA LYS A 42 2.83 -1.75 -7.72
C LYS A 42 3.51 -1.43 -9.04
N ASN A 43 3.36 -0.22 -9.56
CA ASN A 43 3.99 0.19 -10.81
C ASN A 43 5.51 0.29 -10.68
N LEU A 44 6.01 0.80 -9.55
CA LEU A 44 7.44 0.77 -9.20
C LEU A 44 7.95 -0.67 -9.14
N LEU A 45 7.24 -1.55 -8.43
CA LEU A 45 7.62 -2.98 -8.29
C LEU A 45 7.59 -3.80 -9.58
N LYS A 46 6.90 -3.31 -10.64
CA LYS A 46 6.96 -3.92 -11.98
C LYS A 46 8.26 -3.57 -12.70
N GLN A 47 8.86 -2.42 -12.39
CA GLN A 47 10.12 -1.97 -13.00
C GLN A 47 11.30 -2.63 -12.30
N GLU A 48 11.32 -2.57 -10.97
CA GLU A 48 12.38 -3.15 -10.16
C GLU A 48 11.82 -3.60 -8.81
N ARG A 49 12.34 -4.70 -8.26
CA ARG A 49 11.85 -5.23 -6.99
C ARG A 49 12.74 -4.76 -5.84
N ARG A 50 12.46 -3.57 -5.29
CA ARG A 50 13.16 -3.03 -4.12
C ARG A 50 12.39 -3.29 -2.83
N SER A 51 13.11 -3.59 -1.75
CA SER A 51 12.54 -3.81 -0.40
C SER A 51 11.79 -2.56 0.10
N GLU A 52 12.36 -1.38 -0.09
CA GLU A 52 11.75 -0.10 0.29
C GLU A 52 10.36 0.11 -0.35
N TRP A 53 10.17 -0.36 -1.59
CA TRP A 53 8.90 -0.24 -2.30
C TRP A 53 7.89 -1.30 -1.85
N LEU A 54 8.37 -2.49 -1.44
CA LEU A 54 7.52 -3.49 -0.77
C LEU A 54 7.06 -2.97 0.59
N ASP A 55 7.90 -2.26 1.33
CA ASP A 55 7.55 -1.63 2.60
C ASP A 55 6.52 -0.51 2.40
N GLY A 56 6.71 0.34 1.39
CA GLY A 56 5.72 1.36 0.99
C GLY A 56 4.38 0.76 0.57
N LEU A 57 4.39 -0.33 -0.21
CA LEU A 57 3.19 -1.07 -0.58
C LEU A 57 2.50 -1.68 0.66
N ALA A 58 3.26 -2.24 1.59
CA ALA A 58 2.75 -2.82 2.82
C ALA A 58 2.10 -1.77 3.72
N ALA A 59 2.72 -0.58 3.83
CA ALA A 59 2.18 0.56 4.56
C ALA A 59 0.88 1.06 3.91
N SER A 60 0.83 1.12 2.57
CA SER A 60 -0.36 1.51 1.82
C SER A 60 -1.52 0.53 2.05
N TYR A 61 -1.26 -0.78 2.03
CA TYR A 61 -2.26 -1.79 2.39
C TYR A 61 -2.73 -1.66 3.84
N ALA A 62 -1.81 -1.46 4.78
CA ALA A 62 -2.16 -1.31 6.19
C ALA A 62 -3.04 -0.08 6.43
N GLY A 63 -2.71 1.06 5.83
CA GLY A 63 -3.52 2.28 5.90
C GLY A 63 -4.92 2.06 5.33
N ARG A 64 -5.01 1.45 4.14
CA ARG A 64 -6.30 1.17 3.51
C ARG A 64 -7.19 0.23 4.33
N ALA A 65 -6.61 -0.82 4.90
CA ALA A 65 -7.34 -1.75 5.74
C ALA A 65 -7.87 -1.06 7.01
N LYS A 66 -7.07 -0.18 7.62
CA LYS A 66 -7.49 0.63 8.78
C LYS A 66 -8.66 1.57 8.43
N GLU A 67 -8.65 2.22 7.26
CA GLU A 67 -9.78 3.05 6.81
C GLU A 67 -11.08 2.27 6.61
N LEU A 68 -10.98 1.03 6.14
CA LEU A 68 -12.14 0.15 5.98
C LEU A 68 -12.66 -0.26 7.37
N ALA A 69 -11.77 -0.66 8.26
CA ALA A 69 -12.12 -1.03 9.63
C ALA A 69 -12.75 0.13 10.41
N SER A 70 -12.28 1.37 10.23
CA SER A 70 -12.90 2.55 10.86
C SER A 70 -14.31 2.84 10.34
N LYS A 71 -14.66 2.31 9.17
CA LYS A 71 -16.01 2.38 8.59
C LYS A 71 -16.83 1.11 8.87
N SER A 72 -16.40 0.30 9.85
CA SER A 72 -17.02 -0.99 10.21
C SER A 72 -17.02 -2.03 9.07
N MET A 73 -16.23 -1.82 8.01
CA MET A 73 -16.03 -2.76 6.91
C MET A 73 -14.91 -3.74 7.26
N LEU A 74 -15.12 -4.53 8.33
CA LEU A 74 -14.09 -5.42 8.87
C LEU A 74 -13.74 -6.57 7.91
N GLN A 75 -14.71 -7.11 7.17
CA GLN A 75 -14.46 -8.21 6.22
C GLN A 75 -13.55 -7.75 5.08
N GLU A 76 -13.79 -6.57 4.54
CA GLU A 76 -12.95 -5.96 3.52
C GLU A 76 -11.58 -5.60 4.08
N ALA A 77 -11.51 -5.07 5.31
CA ALA A 77 -10.24 -4.80 5.98
C ALA A 77 -9.38 -6.07 6.12
N LEU A 78 -9.99 -7.21 6.48
CA LEU A 78 -9.32 -8.50 6.56
C LEU A 78 -8.76 -8.95 5.21
N VAL A 79 -9.50 -8.79 4.11
CA VAL A 79 -9.04 -9.12 2.75
C VAL A 79 -7.83 -8.27 2.37
N ILE A 80 -7.90 -6.96 2.61
CA ILE A 80 -6.80 -6.03 2.32
C ILE A 80 -5.56 -6.34 3.17
N TRP A 81 -5.74 -6.69 4.45
CA TRP A 81 -4.62 -7.09 5.31
C TRP A 81 -3.98 -8.40 4.86
N ARG A 82 -4.78 -9.37 4.38
CA ARG A 82 -4.24 -10.61 3.83
C ARG A 82 -3.39 -10.36 2.59
N ASN A 83 -3.79 -9.42 1.74
CA ASN A 83 -2.98 -8.99 0.59
C ASN A 83 -1.64 -8.39 1.03
N ARG A 84 -1.59 -7.62 2.12
CA ARG A 84 -0.33 -7.13 2.71
C ARG A 84 0.61 -8.29 3.00
N SER A 85 0.11 -9.35 3.65
CA SER A 85 0.93 -10.50 4.01
C SER A 85 1.41 -11.29 2.80
N THR A 86 0.50 -11.67 1.90
CA THR A 86 0.84 -12.51 0.74
C THR A 86 1.77 -11.82 -0.26
N LEU A 87 1.62 -10.51 -0.45
CA LEU A 87 2.31 -9.78 -1.50
C LEU A 87 3.51 -8.98 -1.00
N CYS A 88 3.55 -8.64 0.29
CA CYS A 88 4.69 -7.91 0.87
C CYS A 88 5.52 -8.80 1.81
N GLY A 89 5.12 -10.06 2.03
CA GLY A 89 5.82 -10.98 2.93
C GLY A 89 5.74 -10.59 4.40
N LYS A 90 4.79 -9.73 4.77
CA LYS A 90 4.61 -9.27 6.15
C LYS A 90 3.78 -10.27 6.95
N SER A 91 3.97 -10.29 8.27
CA SER A 91 3.21 -11.18 9.14
C SER A 91 1.75 -10.75 9.23
N LEU A 92 0.82 -11.72 9.27
CA LEU A 92 -0.61 -11.45 9.52
C LEU A 92 -0.85 -10.98 10.95
N VAL A 93 -0.09 -11.48 11.91
CA VAL A 93 -0.27 -11.15 13.35
C VAL A 93 0.31 -9.79 13.73
N GLU A 94 1.09 -9.18 12.85
CA GLU A 94 1.57 -7.80 13.03
C GLU A 94 0.37 -6.85 12.82
N GLY A 95 -0.06 -6.13 13.86
CA GLY A 95 -1.09 -5.09 13.76
C GLY A 95 -2.52 -5.50 14.17
N PRO A 96 -3.56 -4.75 13.77
CA PRO A 96 -4.94 -4.91 14.25
C PRO A 96 -5.69 -6.11 13.65
N TYR A 97 -5.02 -6.97 12.87
CA TYR A 97 -5.67 -8.07 12.15
C TYR A 97 -6.35 -9.08 13.08
N LEU A 98 -5.69 -9.43 14.18
CA LEU A 98 -6.26 -10.34 15.18
C LEU A 98 -7.52 -9.74 15.84
N ASP A 99 -7.49 -8.45 16.20
CA ASP A 99 -8.68 -7.75 16.72
C ASP A 99 -9.85 -7.84 15.74
N TRP A 100 -9.61 -7.57 14.46
CA TRP A 100 -10.65 -7.65 13.45
C TRP A 100 -11.19 -9.07 13.26
N LEU A 101 -10.34 -10.11 13.33
CA LEU A 101 -10.79 -11.50 13.30
C LEU A 101 -11.71 -11.82 14.48
N LEU A 102 -11.33 -11.41 15.69
CA LEU A 102 -12.14 -11.65 16.89
C LEU A 102 -13.49 -10.91 16.79
N ARG A 103 -13.48 -9.64 16.38
CA ARG A 103 -14.70 -8.82 16.23
C ARG A 103 -15.66 -9.31 15.15
N THR A 104 -15.15 -10.03 14.14
CA THR A 104 -15.99 -10.65 13.10
C THR A 104 -16.46 -12.06 13.48
N GLY A 105 -16.11 -12.55 14.67
CA GLY A 105 -16.45 -13.89 15.15
C GLY A 105 -15.55 -15.00 14.63
N ALA A 106 -14.50 -14.68 13.88
CA ALA A 106 -13.55 -15.64 13.31
C ALA A 106 -12.49 -16.11 14.33
N HIS A 107 -12.93 -16.51 15.53
CA HIS A 107 -12.08 -16.88 16.66
C HIS A 107 -11.14 -18.04 16.33
N ASP A 108 -11.62 -19.08 15.64
CA ASP A 108 -10.77 -20.23 15.27
C ASP A 108 -9.62 -19.84 14.33
N ALA A 109 -9.85 -18.85 13.46
CA ALA A 109 -8.80 -18.35 12.57
C ALA A 109 -7.77 -17.55 13.37
N ALA A 110 -8.22 -16.74 14.33
CA ALA A 110 -7.33 -16.00 15.24
C ALA A 110 -6.48 -16.96 16.10
N LEU A 111 -7.09 -18.01 16.68
CA LEU A 111 -6.37 -19.00 17.47
C LEU A 111 -5.34 -19.76 16.64
N ARG A 112 -5.69 -20.19 15.42
CA ARG A 112 -4.76 -20.87 14.50
C ARG A 112 -3.53 -20.04 14.17
N LEU A 113 -3.64 -18.71 14.15
CA LEU A 113 -2.52 -17.81 13.90
C LEU A 113 -1.61 -17.62 15.13
N LEU A 114 -2.15 -17.84 16.34
CA LEU A 114 -1.44 -17.66 17.61
C LEU A 114 -0.83 -18.96 18.14
N THR A 115 -1.40 -20.11 17.76
CA THR A 115 -0.74 -21.38 17.99
C THR A 115 0.49 -21.48 17.08
N PRO A 116 1.68 -21.78 17.63
CA PRO A 116 2.80 -22.19 16.81
C PRO A 116 2.38 -23.50 16.13
N THR A 117 1.93 -23.41 14.88
CA THR A 117 1.85 -24.58 14.03
C THR A 117 3.27 -25.13 13.98
N GLY A 118 3.48 -26.35 14.45
CA GLY A 118 4.76 -27.07 14.38
C GLY A 118 5.14 -27.43 12.96
N ASP A 119 5.01 -26.49 12.02
CA ASP A 119 5.45 -26.62 10.65
C ASP A 119 6.58 -25.61 10.42
N ALA A 120 7.75 -26.22 10.30
CA ALA A 120 8.98 -25.58 9.94
C ALA A 120 8.79 -24.64 8.74
N VAL A 121 9.46 -23.51 8.88
CA VAL A 121 9.98 -22.63 7.83
C VAL A 121 9.99 -23.29 6.45
N ALA A 122 8.86 -23.22 5.73
CA ALA A 122 8.86 -23.36 4.29
C ALA A 122 9.09 -21.95 3.72
N THR A 123 10.36 -21.52 3.73
CA THR A 123 10.83 -20.46 2.84
C THR A 123 10.73 -20.97 1.40
N VAL A 124 9.50 -21.09 0.89
CA VAL A 124 9.28 -21.17 -0.54
C VAL A 124 9.50 -19.76 -1.04
N ALA A 125 10.64 -19.54 -1.71
CA ALA A 125 10.87 -18.34 -2.47
C ALA A 125 9.64 -18.10 -3.37
N PRO A 126 8.93 -16.97 -3.22
CA PRO A 126 7.70 -16.76 -3.95
C PRO A 126 8.04 -16.70 -5.44
N THR A 127 7.55 -17.66 -6.22
CA THR A 127 7.55 -17.59 -7.67
C THR A 127 6.54 -16.52 -8.07
N TRP A 128 7.03 -15.28 -8.19
CA TRP A 128 6.21 -14.11 -8.47
C TRP A 128 5.59 -14.20 -9.86
N LYS A 129 4.31 -14.61 -9.92
CA LYS A 129 3.41 -14.22 -11.00
C LYS A 129 2.51 -13.09 -10.46
N PRO A 130 2.53 -11.88 -11.05
CA PRO A 130 1.72 -10.77 -10.55
C PRO A 130 0.22 -11.09 -10.67
N VAL A 131 -0.44 -11.41 -9.55
CA VAL A 131 -1.89 -11.74 -9.45
C VAL A 131 -2.79 -10.49 -9.55
N TRP A 132 -2.21 -9.30 -9.73
CA TRP A 132 -2.92 -8.02 -9.73
C TRP A 132 -3.98 -7.84 -10.84
N ARG A 133 -4.12 -8.77 -11.80
CA ARG A 133 -5.10 -8.69 -12.89
C ARG A 133 -6.56 -8.98 -12.51
N ARG A 134 -6.86 -9.36 -11.25
CA ARG A 134 -8.21 -9.79 -10.86
C ARG A 134 -9.11 -8.70 -10.24
N TRP A 135 -8.65 -7.46 -10.16
CA TRP A 135 -9.44 -6.35 -9.60
C TRP A 135 -9.57 -5.26 -10.67
N ARG A 136 -10.50 -5.47 -11.61
CA ARG A 136 -11.07 -4.43 -12.48
C ARG A 136 -12.58 -4.47 -12.31
#